data_AF-A0AAU7UBI9-F1
#
_entry.id   AF-A0AAU7UBI9-F1
#
_cell.length_a   1.000
_cell.length_b   1.000
_cell.length_c   1.000
_cell.angle_alpha   90.00
_cell.angle_beta   90.00
_cell.angle_gamma   90.00
#
_symmetry.space_group_name_H-M   'P 1'
#
loop_
_entity.id
_entity.type
_entity.pdbx_description
1 polymer ?
#
loop_
_entity_poly.entity_id
_entity_poly.type
_entity_poly.pdbx_seq_one_letter_code
_entity_poly.pdbx_strand_id
1 'polypeptide(L)'
;MSGSRRWHARLAVPTGRRSHLGFDTIGPTPYAARITLREACETRGLSVYQVAMSGTAQGTLDAGTVYRLARGETSRIDLQTLAAVAGILHTLTGQPVSVAELLSLKATGAAVPYAYRG
;
A
#
# COMPACT_ATOMS: atom_id res chain seq x y z
N MET A 1 70.47 23.22 -10.36
CA MET A 1 69.13 23.35 -10.98
C MET A 1 68.59 21.93 -11.15
N SER A 2 67.97 21.22 -10.21
CA SER A 2 66.84 21.42 -9.28
C SER A 2 65.54 21.90 -9.94
N GLY A 3 64.53 21.02 -9.96
CA GLY A 3 63.18 21.22 -10.48
C GLY A 3 62.43 19.88 -10.59
N SER A 4 62.03 19.29 -9.46
CA SER A 4 60.64 19.26 -8.97
C SER A 4 59.89 17.97 -9.34
N ARG A 5 60.02 16.97 -8.46
CA ARG A 5 59.09 15.82 -8.34
C ARG A 5 57.94 16.27 -7.44
N ARG A 6 56.70 16.20 -7.93
CA ARG A 6 55.52 16.50 -7.11
C ARG A 6 54.89 15.19 -6.62
N TRP A 7 55.00 14.97 -5.31
CA TRP A 7 54.31 13.92 -4.56
C TRP A 7 52.88 14.37 -4.25
N HIS A 8 51.90 13.46 -4.37
CA HIS A 8 50.77 13.43 -3.45
C HIS A 8 50.53 11.98 -3.03
N ALA A 9 50.95 11.69 -1.80
CA ALA A 9 50.68 10.47 -1.10
C ALA A 9 49.16 10.30 -0.90
N ARG A 10 48.60 9.21 -1.40
CA ARG A 10 47.27 8.75 -0.99
C ARG A 10 47.48 7.84 0.21
N LEU A 11 47.15 8.35 1.39
CA LEU A 11 47.12 7.59 2.64
C LEU A 11 46.18 6.37 2.47
N ALA A 12 46.74 5.18 2.64
CA ALA A 12 45.98 3.95 2.80
C ALA A 12 45.26 4.03 4.16
N VAL A 13 43.94 4.18 4.14
CA VAL A 13 43.10 3.97 5.32
C VAL A 13 42.91 2.45 5.47
N PRO A 14 43.19 1.87 6.64
CA PRO A 14 43.08 0.43 6.83
C PRO A 14 41.62 0.01 6.64
N THR A 15 41.40 -0.96 5.75
CA THR A 15 40.11 -1.60 5.51
C THR A 15 39.74 -2.39 6.75
N GLY A 16 39.12 -1.70 7.71
CA GLY A 16 38.46 -2.30 8.84
C GLY A 16 37.50 -3.37 8.34
N ARG A 17 37.77 -4.61 8.73
CA ARG A 17 36.90 -5.76 8.57
C ARG A 17 35.57 -5.45 9.25
N ARG A 18 34.62 -4.88 8.51
CA ARG A 18 33.23 -4.75 8.96
C ARG A 18 32.50 -5.97 8.43
N SER A 19 32.16 -6.85 9.35
CA SER A 19 31.17 -7.90 9.16
C SER A 19 29.91 -7.24 8.59
N HIS A 20 29.72 -7.32 7.28
CA HIS A 20 28.49 -6.96 6.62
C HIS A 20 27.48 -8.03 7.03
N LEU A 21 26.70 -7.74 8.07
CA LEU A 21 25.43 -8.43 8.30
C LEU A 21 24.59 -8.15 7.05
N GLY A 22 24.71 -9.05 6.07
CA GLY A 22 23.89 -9.05 4.87
C GLY A 22 22.47 -9.32 5.28
N PHE A 23 21.71 -8.25 5.50
CA PHE A 23 20.31 -8.33 5.19
C PHE A 23 20.24 -8.36 3.67
N ASP A 24 20.10 -9.56 3.12
CA ASP A 24 19.54 -9.73 1.80
C ASP A 24 18.19 -9.02 1.82
N THR A 25 18.16 -7.75 1.45
CA THR A 25 16.92 -7.04 1.21
C THR A 25 16.32 -7.67 -0.03
N ILE A 26 15.45 -8.66 0.22
CA ILE A 26 14.41 -9.08 -0.70
C ILE A 26 13.81 -7.81 -1.30
N GLY A 27 13.88 -7.68 -2.63
CA GLY A 27 13.27 -6.54 -3.32
C GLY A 27 11.77 -6.45 -3.07
N PRO A 28 11.16 -5.28 -3.29
CA PRO A 28 9.74 -5.07 -3.02
C PRO A 28 8.96 -6.13 -3.76
N THR A 29 8.31 -7.01 -3.00
CA THR A 29 7.39 -7.99 -3.57
C THR A 29 6.24 -7.20 -4.18
N PRO A 30 5.93 -7.38 -5.47
CA PRO A 30 4.80 -6.69 -6.05
C PRO A 30 3.51 -7.22 -5.40
N TYR A 31 2.60 -6.32 -5.05
CA TYR A 31 1.30 -6.65 -4.49
C TYR A 31 0.19 -6.15 -5.41
N ALA A 32 -0.86 -6.96 -5.58
CA ALA A 32 -2.14 -6.52 -6.08
C ALA A 32 -3.07 -6.24 -4.90
N ALA A 33 -3.75 -5.10 -4.94
CA ALA A 33 -4.81 -4.77 -4.01
C ALA A 33 -6.17 -5.09 -4.63
N ARG A 34 -7.06 -5.68 -3.84
CA ARG A 34 -8.46 -5.96 -4.17
C ARG A 34 -9.36 -5.26 -3.15
N ILE A 35 -10.45 -4.67 -3.61
CA ILE A 35 -11.48 -4.08 -2.74
C ILE A 35 -12.40 -5.20 -2.21
N THR A 36 -12.69 -5.16 -0.91
CA THR A 36 -13.46 -6.19 -0.18
C THR A 36 -14.71 -5.61 0.51
N LEU A 37 -15.37 -4.63 -0.12
CA LEU A 37 -16.54 -3.96 0.46
C LEU A 37 -17.68 -4.94 0.77
N ARG A 38 -17.93 -5.91 -0.11
CA ARG A 38 -18.98 -6.90 0.11
C ARG A 38 -18.72 -7.71 1.38
N GLU A 39 -17.50 -8.25 1.51
CA GLU A 39 -17.08 -9.03 2.66
C GLU A 39 -17.10 -8.19 3.95
N ALA A 40 -16.70 -6.92 3.86
CA ALA A 40 -16.73 -5.99 4.98
C ALA A 40 -18.16 -5.70 5.48
N CYS A 41 -19.14 -5.61 4.56
CA CYS A 41 -20.56 -5.48 4.90
C CYS A 41 -21.11 -6.76 5.54
N GLU A 42 -20.84 -7.92 4.93
CA GLU A 42 -21.33 -9.22 5.39
C GLU A 42 -20.85 -9.53 6.81
N THR A 43 -19.57 -9.28 7.10
CA THR A 43 -18.96 -9.45 8.44
C THR A 43 -19.66 -8.58 9.51
N ARG A 44 -20.29 -7.49 9.08
CA ARG A 44 -20.96 -6.50 9.95
C ARG A 44 -22.49 -6.64 9.96
N GLY A 45 -23.04 -7.65 9.27
CA GLY A 45 -24.48 -7.83 9.16
C GLY A 45 -25.17 -6.73 8.35
N LEU A 46 -24.44 -6.05 7.45
CA LEU A 46 -24.97 -5.02 6.56
C LEU A 46 -25.16 -5.56 5.15
N SER A 47 -26.15 -5.02 4.46
CA SER A 47 -26.29 -5.15 3.01
C SER A 47 -25.54 -4.02 2.29
N VAL A 48 -25.00 -4.32 1.11
CA VAL A 48 -24.40 -3.31 0.21
C VAL A 48 -25.42 -2.22 -0.14
N TYR A 49 -26.71 -2.58 -0.22
CA TYR A 49 -27.81 -1.64 -0.46
C TYR A 49 -27.90 -0.57 0.64
N GLN A 50 -27.81 -0.94 1.92
CA GLN A 50 -27.84 0.01 3.04
C GLN A 50 -26.70 1.03 2.93
N VAL A 51 -25.50 0.58 2.56
CA VAL A 51 -24.35 1.46 2.35
C VAL A 51 -24.60 2.41 1.18
N ALA A 52 -25.13 1.91 0.06
CA ALA A 52 -25.44 2.71 -1.12
C ALA A 52 -26.48 3.80 -0.82
N MET A 53 -27.54 3.45 -0.08
CA MET A 53 -28.59 4.41 0.30
C MET A 53 -28.11 5.42 1.32
N SER A 54 -27.30 5.00 2.29
CA SER A 54 -26.68 5.94 3.24
C SER A 54 -25.76 6.93 2.51
N GLY A 55 -24.93 6.47 1.57
CA GLY A 55 -24.06 7.35 0.79
C GLY A 55 -24.84 8.34 -0.08
N THR A 56 -25.92 7.88 -0.71
CA THR A 56 -26.79 8.74 -1.52
C THR A 56 -27.50 9.79 -0.66
N ALA A 57 -28.03 9.39 0.50
CA ALA A 57 -28.71 10.28 1.43
C ALA A 57 -27.76 11.35 2.03
N GLN A 58 -26.49 11.01 2.23
CA GLN A 58 -25.45 11.92 2.71
C GLN A 58 -24.85 12.79 1.59
N GLY A 59 -25.16 12.51 0.33
CA GLY A 59 -24.54 13.18 -0.83
C GLY A 59 -23.04 12.89 -0.98
N THR A 60 -22.55 11.81 -0.37
CA THR A 60 -21.11 11.46 -0.36
C THR A 60 -20.74 10.47 -1.45
N LEU A 61 -21.63 9.53 -1.80
CA LEU A 61 -21.40 8.51 -2.81
C LEU A 61 -22.69 8.17 -3.55
N ASP A 62 -22.60 8.02 -4.87
CA ASP A 62 -23.69 7.46 -5.66
C ASP A 62 -23.77 5.92 -5.50
N ALA A 63 -24.98 5.39 -5.63
CA ALA A 63 -25.21 3.95 -5.48
C ALA A 63 -24.42 3.10 -6.50
N GLY A 64 -24.24 3.59 -7.73
CA GLY A 64 -23.51 2.89 -8.78
C GLY A 64 -22.04 2.66 -8.42
N THR A 65 -21.40 3.67 -7.85
CA THR A 65 -20.04 3.57 -7.29
C THR A 65 -19.97 2.52 -6.19
N VAL A 66 -20.88 2.53 -5.23
CA VAL A 66 -20.92 1.51 -4.15
C VAL A 66 -21.05 0.10 -4.72
N TYR A 67 -21.91 -0.12 -5.72
CA TYR A 67 -22.06 -1.43 -6.33
C TYR A 67 -20.84 -1.87 -7.15
N ARG A 68 -20.16 -0.97 -7.85
CA ARG A 68 -18.90 -1.30 -8.54
C ARG A 68 -17.82 -1.73 -7.54
N LEU A 69 -17.67 -1.00 -6.43
CA LEU A 69 -16.74 -1.36 -5.35
C LEU A 69 -17.06 -2.73 -4.76
N ALA A 70 -18.34 -3.03 -4.52
CA ALA A 70 -18.79 -4.32 -4.00
C ALA A 70 -18.60 -5.49 -4.99
N ARG A 71 -18.43 -5.22 -6.29
CA ARG A 71 -18.04 -6.21 -7.29
C ARG A 71 -16.52 -6.36 -7.43
N GLY A 72 -15.73 -5.46 -6.84
CA GLY A 72 -14.28 -5.39 -7.04
C GLY A 72 -13.90 -4.87 -8.43
N GLU A 73 -14.83 -4.25 -9.15
CA GLU A 73 -14.63 -3.71 -10.50
C GLU A 73 -14.03 -2.30 -10.41
N THR A 74 -12.73 -2.20 -10.09
CA THR A 74 -12.00 -0.95 -10.31
C THR A 74 -10.55 -1.18 -10.71
N SER A 75 -10.13 -0.50 -11.78
CA SER A 75 -8.75 -0.48 -12.26
C SER A 75 -7.86 0.48 -11.46
N ARG A 76 -8.45 1.41 -10.71
CA ARG A 76 -7.76 2.31 -9.79
C ARG A 76 -8.52 2.43 -8.47
N ILE A 77 -7.79 2.28 -7.38
CA ILE A 77 -8.34 2.44 -6.03
C ILE A 77 -8.24 3.92 -5.68
N ASP A 78 -9.39 4.58 -5.56
CA ASP A 78 -9.46 5.93 -5.01
C ASP A 78 -9.62 5.87 -3.48
N LEU A 79 -8.61 6.34 -2.76
CA LEU A 79 -8.60 6.35 -1.30
C LEU A 79 -9.67 7.28 -0.71
N GLN A 80 -10.06 8.35 -1.42
CA GLN A 80 -11.12 9.25 -0.95
C GLN A 80 -12.48 8.55 -0.97
N THR A 81 -12.80 7.89 -2.08
CA THR A 81 -13.98 7.02 -2.17
C THR A 81 -13.98 5.95 -1.08
N LEU A 82 -12.85 5.29 -0.83
CA LEU A 82 -12.77 4.28 0.25
C LEU A 82 -12.94 4.89 1.65
N ALA A 83 -12.41 6.09 1.89
CA ALA A 83 -12.60 6.79 3.15
C ALA A 83 -14.07 7.16 3.38
N ALA A 84 -14.78 7.60 2.33
CA ALA A 84 -16.23 7.85 2.41
C ALA A 84 -17.02 6.58 2.74
N VAL A 85 -16.69 5.45 2.09
CA VAL A 85 -17.31 4.15 2.41
C VAL A 85 -17.02 3.75 3.86
N ALA A 86 -15.78 3.88 4.33
CA ALA A 86 -15.41 3.57 5.71
C ALA A 86 -16.19 4.44 6.71
N GLY A 87 -16.38 5.74 6.43
CA GLY A 87 -17.20 6.63 7.23
C GLY A 87 -18.68 6.25 7.27
N ILE A 88 -19.24 5.80 6.14
CA ILE A 88 -20.62 5.28 6.09
C ILE A 88 -20.75 4.01 6.93
N LEU A 89 -19.82 3.05 6.77
CA LEU A 89 -19.82 1.82 7.55
C LEU A 89 -19.68 2.11 9.05
N HIS A 90 -18.80 3.05 9.41
CA HIS A 90 -18.67 3.53 10.78
C HIS A 90 -19.99 4.07 11.33
N THR A 91 -20.67 4.92 10.55
CA THR A 91 -21.96 5.51 10.94
C THR A 91 -23.05 4.45 11.12
N LEU A 92 -23.14 3.48 10.21
CA LEU A 92 -24.17 2.45 10.24
C LEU A 92 -23.94 1.40 11.34
N THR A 93 -22.70 1.15 11.70
CA THR A 93 -22.35 0.10 12.68
C THR A 93 -22.00 0.64 14.07
N GLY A 94 -21.68 1.92 14.20
CA GLY A 94 -21.09 2.51 15.40
C GLY A 94 -19.66 2.03 15.69
N GLN A 95 -19.06 1.20 14.83
CA GLN A 95 -17.71 0.66 15.01
C GLN A 95 -16.71 1.41 14.13
N PRO A 96 -15.50 1.75 14.60
CA PRO A 96 -14.49 2.36 13.75
C PRO A 96 -14.15 1.44 12.56
N VAL A 97 -14.06 2.00 11.36
CA VAL A 97 -13.69 1.28 10.14
C VAL A 97 -12.56 2.03 9.45
N SER A 98 -11.46 1.33 9.20
CA SER A 98 -10.32 1.87 8.47
C SER A 98 -10.40 1.52 6.98
N VAL A 99 -9.72 2.33 6.14
CA VAL A 99 -9.59 2.03 4.70
C VAL A 99 -8.88 0.70 4.46
N ALA A 100 -7.97 0.30 5.35
CA ALA A 100 -7.23 -0.97 5.25
C ALA A 100 -8.16 -2.19 5.34
N GLU A 101 -9.26 -2.11 6.09
CA GLU A 101 -10.24 -3.20 6.20
C GLU A 101 -11.09 -3.39 4.93
N LEU A 102 -11.08 -2.41 4.04
CA LEU A 102 -11.75 -2.48 2.74
C LEU A 102 -10.83 -3.01 1.63
N LEU A 103 -9.60 -3.40 1.99
CA LEU A 103 -8.56 -3.82 1.05
C LEU A 103 -7.97 -5.16 1.46
N SER A 104 -7.81 -6.03 0.47
CA SER A 104 -7.00 -7.24 0.58
C SER A 104 -5.78 -7.11 -0.32
N LEU A 105 -4.61 -7.40 0.21
CA LEU A 105 -3.36 -7.46 -0.56
C LEU A 105 -3.04 -8.91 -0.90
N LYS A 106 -2.60 -9.13 -2.14
CA LYS A 106 -2.09 -10.42 -2.62
C LYS A 106 -0.74 -10.20 -3.27
N ALA A 107 0.29 -10.89 -2.80
CA ALA A 107 1.59 -10.90 -3.47
C ALA A 107 1.43 -11.48 -4.89
N THR A 108 1.95 -10.79 -5.90
CA THR A 108 1.83 -11.15 -7.31
C THR A 108 3.13 -11.65 -7.94
N GLY A 109 4.22 -11.69 -7.19
CA GLY A 109 5.51 -12.17 -7.68
C GLY A 109 6.41 -12.69 -6.56
N ALA A 110 7.48 -13.36 -6.95
CA ALA A 110 8.56 -13.70 -6.03
C ALA A 110 9.41 -12.45 -5.74
N ALA A 111 9.88 -12.35 -4.51
CA ALA A 111 10.97 -11.47 -4.10
C ALA A 111 12.10 -11.48 -5.13
N VAL A 112 12.34 -10.36 -5.83
CA VAL A 112 13.50 -10.23 -6.71
C VAL A 112 14.67 -9.76 -5.83
N PRO A 113 15.77 -10.51 -5.69
CA PRO A 113 16.93 -10.05 -4.92
C PRO A 113 17.51 -8.80 -5.59
N TYR A 114 17.72 -7.73 -4.81
CA TYR A 114 18.38 -6.53 -5.30
C TYR A 114 19.83 -6.84 -5.68
N ALA A 115 20.14 -6.92 -6.97
CA ALA A 115 21.52 -6.88 -7.44
C ALA A 115 22.00 -5.42 -7.40
N TYR A 116 22.75 -5.05 -6.37
CA TYR A 116 23.42 -3.76 -6.28
C TYR A 116 24.47 -3.68 -7.40
N ARG A 117 24.18 -2.98 -8.51
CA ARG A 117 25.21 -2.59 -9.49
C ARG A 117 25.88 -1.31 -9.00
N GLY A 118 27.04 -1.47 -8.38
CA GLY A 118 28.02 -0.39 -8.19
C GLY A 118 28.79 -0.10 -9.46
#